data_AF-A0A0F6W434-F1
#
_entry.id   AF-A0A0F6W434-F1
#
_cell.length_a   1.000
_cell.length_b   1.000
_cell.length_c   1.000
_cell.angle_alpha   90.00
_cell.angle_beta   90.00
_cell.angle_gamma   90.00
#
_symmetry.space_group_name_H-M   'P 1'
#
loop_
_entity.id
_entity.type
_entity.pdbx_description
1 polymer ?
#
loop_
_entity_poly.entity_id
_entity_poly.type
_entity_poly.pdbx_seq_one_letter_code
_entity_poly.pdbx_strand_id
1 'polypeptide(L)' 'MVVVTLPGLETRVLNEVGARVVELADGRTLGEIVEVVASELDADREVVRRDVRAFVLDLVRERVLSEDA' A
#
# COMPACT_ATOMS: atom_id res chain seq x y z
N MET A 1 -11.07 1.17 9.81
CA MET A 1 -11.66 0.65 8.56
C MET A 1 -11.67 1.80 7.57
N VAL A 2 -10.81 1.74 6.56
CA VAL A 2 -10.73 2.78 5.51
C VAL A 2 -11.30 2.18 4.23
N VAL A 3 -12.20 2.92 3.58
CA VAL A 3 -12.84 2.52 2.33
C VAL A 3 -12.28 3.40 1.22
N VAL A 4 -11.58 2.78 0.28
CA VAL A 4 -11.05 3.47 -0.91
C VAL A 4 -12.01 3.23 -2.06
N THR A 5 -12.53 4.32 -2.64
CA THR A 5 -13.42 4.25 -3.82
C THR A 5 -12.66 4.77 -5.02
N LEU A 6 -12.31 3.87 -5.95
CA LEU A 6 -11.74 4.25 -7.24
C LEU A 6 -12.83 4.27 -8.31
N PRO A 7 -12.75 5.18 -9.30
CA PRO A 7 -13.75 5.27 -10.36
C PRO A 7 -13.74 3.98 -11.20
N GLY A 8 -14.80 3.18 -11.08
CA GLY A 8 -15.02 1.95 -11.84
C GLY A 8 -14.70 0.64 -11.11
N LEU A 9 -14.37 0.65 -9.81
CA LEU A 9 -13.91 -0.54 -9.08
C LEU A 9 -14.74 -0.83 -7.82
N GLU A 10 -14.87 -2.13 -7.53
CA GLU A 10 -15.45 -2.69 -6.32
C GLU A 10 -14.87 -2.07 -5.04
N THR A 11 -15.73 -1.83 -4.05
CA THR A 11 -15.31 -1.41 -2.73
C THR A 11 -14.49 -2.52 -2.06
N ARG A 12 -13.20 -2.28 -1.82
CA ARG A 12 -12.31 -3.21 -1.11
C ARG A 12 -12.11 -2.75 0.33
N VAL A 13 -12.22 -3.69 1.26
CA VAL A 13 -11.91 -3.43 2.67
C VAL A 13 -10.43 -3.70 2.87
N LEU A 14 -9.67 -2.65 3.11
CA LEU A 14 -8.26 -2.75 3.47
C LEU A 14 -8.13 -2.91 4.99
N ASN A 15 -7.16 -3.71 5.41
CA ASN A 15 -6.68 -3.64 6.79
C ASN A 15 -5.94 -2.32 7.02
N GLU A 16 -5.62 -2.00 8.27
CA GLU A 16 -5.00 -0.73 8.64
C GLU A 16 -3.69 -0.47 7.88
N VAL A 17 -2.87 -1.51 7.71
CA VAL A 17 -1.61 -1.43 6.97
C VAL A 17 -1.84 -1.16 5.48
N GLY A 18 -2.76 -1.87 4.84
CA GLY A 18 -3.05 -1.69 3.41
C GLY A 18 -3.64 -0.32 3.12
N ALA A 19 -4.51 0.18 4.00
CA ALA A 19 -5.02 1.55 3.92
C ALA A 19 -3.89 2.57 4.00
N ARG A 20 -2.98 2.37 4.96
CA ARG A 20 -1.83 3.25 5.15
C ARG A 20 -0.90 3.28 3.94
N VAL A 21 -0.61 2.11 3.35
CA VAL A 21 0.19 2.02 2.12
C VAL A 21 -0.43 2.81 0.98
N VAL A 22 -1.75 2.75 0.81
CA VAL A 22 -2.46 3.51 -0.23
C VAL A 22 -2.44 5.01 0.05
N GLU A 23 -2.62 5.43 1.30
CA GLU A 23 -2.48 6.84 1.69
C GLU A 23 -1.09 7.41 1.40
N LEU A 24 -0.06 6.58 1.56
CA LEU A 24 1.34 6.94 1.31
C LEU A 24 1.74 6.79 -0.16
N ALA A 25 0.88 6.25 -1.02
CA ALA A 25 1.09 6.17 -2.48
C ALA A 25 0.74 7.51 -3.18
N ASP A 26 1.16 8.63 -2.58
CA ASP A 26 0.91 10.00 -3.01
C ASP A 26 2.02 10.55 -3.94
N GLY A 27 2.80 9.66 -4.55
CA GLY A 27 3.99 9.98 -5.34
C GLY A 27 5.32 9.60 -4.68
N ARG A 28 5.28 9.07 -3.45
CA ARG A 28 6.45 8.46 -2.79
C ARG A 28 6.85 7.13 -3.44
N THR A 29 8.13 6.83 -3.35
CA THR A 29 8.69 5.54 -3.77
C THR A 29 8.31 4.43 -2.80
N LEU A 30 8.32 3.18 -3.27
CA LEU A 30 8.09 2.01 -2.43
C LEU A 30 9.02 1.96 -1.21
N GLY A 31 10.27 2.40 -1.37
CA GLY A 31 11.26 2.45 -0.29
C GLY A 31 10.88 3.43 0.83
N GLU A 32 10.38 4.61 0.47
CA GLU A 32 9.91 5.62 1.42
C GLU A 32 8.64 5.17 2.15
N ILE A 33 7.71 4.53 1.42
CA ILE A 33 6.49 3.96 2.02
C ILE A 33 6.86 2.89 3.06
N VAL A 34 7.78 1.99 2.71
CA VAL A 34 8.25 0.93 3.62
C VAL A 34 8.92 1.50 4.86
N GLU A 35 9.71 2.56 4.73
CA GLU A 35 10.34 3.22 5.88
C GLU A 35 9.31 3.75 6.87
N VAL A 36 8.32 4.48 6.35
CA VAL A 36 7.26 5.06 7.18
C VAL A 36 6.46 3.97 7.87
N VAL A 37 6.03 2.96 7.14
CA VAL A 37 5.21 1.86 7.69
C VAL A 37 6.00 1.03 8.71
N ALA A 38 7.28 0.74 8.46
CA ALA A 38 8.11 0.00 9.40
C ALA A 38 8.32 0.79 10.71
N SER A 39 8.54 2.10 10.60
CA SER A 39 8.66 2.98 11.76
C SER A 39 7.35 3.11 12.54
N GLU A 40 6.20 3.16 11.87
CA GLU A 40 4.88 3.29 12.51
C GLU A 40 4.47 2.01 13.25
N LEU A 41 4.86 0.85 12.72
CA LEU A 41 4.50 -0.46 13.27
C LEU A 41 5.54 -1.05 14.24
N ASP A 42 6.68 -0.36 14.44
CA ASP A 42 7.85 -0.88 15.17
C ASP A 42 8.23 -2.30 14.69
N ALA A 43 8.22 -2.49 13.37
CA ALA A 43 8.34 -3.78 12.72
C ALA A 43 9.65 -3.91 11.93
N ASP A 44 10.09 -5.15 11.70
CA ASP A 44 11.26 -5.41 10.88
C ASP A 44 11.07 -4.91 9.45
N ARG A 45 12.04 -4.13 8.97
CA ARG A 45 11.98 -3.49 7.66
C ARG A 45 11.88 -4.49 6.52
N GLU A 46 12.59 -5.61 6.56
CA GLU A 46 12.54 -6.60 5.47
C GLU A 46 11.21 -7.34 5.45
N VAL A 47 10.61 -7.60 6.61
CA VAL A 47 9.25 -8.13 6.71
C VAL A 47 8.25 -7.16 6.08
N VAL A 48 8.28 -5.89 6.49
CA VAL A 48 7.39 -4.85 5.95
C VAL A 48 7.61 -4.67 4.46
N ARG A 49 8.85 -4.66 3.98
CA ARG A 49 9.18 -4.55 2.56
C ARG A 49 8.56 -5.68 1.75
N ARG A 50 8.63 -6.92 2.24
CA ARG A 50 8.05 -8.08 1.57
C ARG A 50 6.54 -7.96 1.46
N ASP A 51 5.89 -7.60 2.55
CA ASP A 51 4.43 -7.58 2.64
C ASP A 51 3.83 -6.40 1.87
N VAL A 52 4.42 -5.20 2.00
CA VAL A 52 4.04 -4.02 1.22
C VAL A 52 4.26 -4.28 -0.28
N ARG A 53 5.37 -4.91 -0.67
CA ARG A 53 5.62 -5.23 -2.08
C ARG A 53 4.60 -6.23 -2.63
N ALA A 54 4.26 -7.27 -1.87
CA ALA A 54 3.23 -8.22 -2.28
C ALA A 54 1.88 -7.53 -2.46
N PHE A 55 1.50 -6.68 -1.50
CA PHE A 55 0.27 -5.91 -1.54
C PHE A 55 0.20 -4.96 -2.74
N VAL A 56 1.25 -4.17 -3.00
CA VAL A 56 1.30 -3.26 -4.15
C VAL A 56 1.20 -4.03 -5.48
N LEU A 57 1.86 -5.19 -5.59
CA LEU A 57 1.74 -6.04 -6.79
C LEU A 57 0.31 -6.54 -7.01
N ASP A 58 -0.39 -6.92 -5.94
CA ASP A 58 -1.78 -7.34 -6.04
C ASP A 58 -2.69 -6.17 -6.44
N LEU A 59 -2.44 -4.96 -5.92
CA LEU A 59 -3.16 -3.75 -6.33
C LEU A 59 -2.92 -3.37 -7.80
N VAL A 60 -1.69 -3.49 -8.30
CA VAL A 60 -1.36 -3.24 -9.72
C VAL A 60 -2.03 -4.28 -10.63
N ARG A 61 -2.00 -5.56 -10.25
CA ARG A 61 -2.68 -6.63 -10.99
C ARG A 61 -4.18 -6.40 -11.10
N GLU A 62 -4.79 -5.90 -10.03
CA GLU A 62 -6.21 -5.55 -9.97
C GLU A 62 -6.53 -4.19 -10.63
N ARG A 63 -5.53 -3.48 -11.20
CA ARG A 63 -5.63 -2.14 -11.79
C ARG A 63 -6.13 -1.05 -10.83
N VAL A 64 -5.83 -1.22 -9.55
CA VAL A 64 -6.15 -0.28 -8.47
C VAL A 64 -5.03 0.78 -8.33
N LEU A 65 -3.79 0.42 -8.65
CA LEU A 65 -2.63 1.33 -8.73
C LEU A 65 -1.93 1.20 -10.09
N SER A 66 -1.29 2.28 -10.55
CA SER A 66 -0.43 2.28 -11.74
C SER A 66 1.06 2.15 -11.34
N GLU A 67 1.84 1.41 -12.13
CA GLU A 67 3.31 1.29 -11.96
C GLU A 67 4.09 2.55 -12.34
N ASP A 68 3.41 3.60 -12.82
CA ASP A 68 4.05 4.87 -13.20
C ASP A 68 4.32 5.74 -11.96
N ALA A 69 5.43 5.50 -11.29
CA ALA A 69 6.07 6.41 -10.31
C ALA A 69 7.59 6.41 -10.51
#